data_AF-A0A8X6VKK4-F1
#
_entry.id   AF-A0A8X6VKK4-F1
#
_cell.length_a   1.000
_cell.length_b   1.000
_cell.length_c   1.000
_cell.angle_alpha   90.00
_cell.angle_beta   90.00
_cell.angle_gamma   90.00
#
_symmetry.space_group_name_H-M   'P 1'
#
loop_
_entity.id
_entity.type
_entity.pdbx_description
1 polymer ?
#
loop_
_entity_poly.entity_id
_entity_poly.type
_entity_poly.pdbx_seq_one_letter_code
_entity_poly.pdbx_strand_id
1 'polypeptide(L)' 'MEEGSTAKKVNAQPIGRQRKGRPNLKWIDGLENDLLVLKTKSWKTLAKRRVAWKRLLEKAKAHRVLSSH' A
#
# COMPACT_ATOMS: atom_id res chain seq x y z
N MET A 1 7.99 44.16 5.32
CA MET A 1 8.19 43.24 6.47
C MET A 1 8.44 41.87 5.87
N GLU A 2 9.69 41.60 5.54
CA GLU A 2 10.15 40.31 5.03
C GLU A 2 10.83 39.60 6.20
N GLU A 3 10.31 38.44 6.62
CA GLU A 3 11.04 37.31 7.19
C GLU A 3 10.06 36.13 7.06
N GLY A 4 10.25 35.19 6.15
CA GLY A 4 11.40 34.30 6.10
C GLY A 4 10.90 32.92 6.50
N SER A 5 10.41 32.15 5.52
CA SER A 5 9.96 30.77 5.69
C SER A 5 11.02 29.93 6.38
N THR A 6 10.81 29.58 7.65
CA THR A 6 11.74 28.70 8.37
C THR A 6 11.41 27.25 8.02
N ALA A 7 11.83 26.82 6.83
CA ALA A 7 11.93 25.41 6.51
C ALA A 7 12.89 24.76 7.53
N LYS A 8 12.34 23.91 8.41
CA LYS A 8 13.12 23.13 9.37
C LYS A 8 14.11 22.26 8.59
N LYS A 9 15.37 22.67 8.58
CA LYS A 9 16.46 21.96 7.91
C LYS A 9 16.66 20.63 8.63
N VAL A 10 16.19 19.55 8.02
CA VAL A 10 16.45 18.19 8.49
C VAL A 10 17.92 17.88 8.19
N ASN A 11 18.79 18.07 9.18
CA ASN A 11 20.15 17.54 9.16
C ASN A 11 20.12 16.02 9.44
N ALA A 12 19.46 15.26 8.56
CA ALA A 12 19.57 13.81 8.60
C ALA A 12 20.88 13.44 7.91
N GLN A 13 21.89 13.03 8.67
CA GLN A 13 23.01 12.28 8.10
C GLN A 13 22.42 11.03 7.43
N PRO A 14 22.48 10.86 6.11
CA PRO A 14 21.89 9.70 5.43
C PRO A 14 22.86 8.52 5.53
N ILE A 15 23.40 8.25 6.72
CA ILE A 15 24.32 7.14 7.00
C ILE A 15 23.56 5.99 7.70
N GLY A 16 22.22 6.05 7.67
CA GLY A 16 21.40 4.89 7.98
C GLY A 16 21.54 3.87 6.85
N ARG A 17 22.28 2.78 7.08
CA ARG A 17 22.34 1.62 6.20
C ARG A 17 20.91 1.21 5.85
N GLN A 18 20.41 1.56 4.66
CA GLN A 18 19.16 0.99 4.16
C GLN A 18 19.32 -0.54 4.27
N ARG A 19 18.37 -1.21 4.94
CA ARG A 19 18.37 -2.67 4.98
C ARG A 19 18.38 -3.15 3.53
N LYS A 20 19.52 -3.70 3.07
CA LYS A 20 19.62 -4.33 1.75
C LYS A 20 18.61 -5.48 1.73
N GLY A 21 17.54 -5.30 0.97
CA GLY A 21 16.39 -6.21 0.90
C GLY A 21 15.41 -5.75 -0.17
N ARG A 22 14.35 -6.55 -0.42
CA ARG A 22 13.32 -6.27 -1.43
C ARG A 22 12.85 -4.81 -1.28
N PRO A 23 12.81 -4.02 -2.37
CA PRO A 23 12.22 -2.68 -2.34
C PRO A 23 10.88 -2.74 -1.64
N ASN A 24 10.61 -1.77 -0.77
CA ASN A 24 9.43 -1.75 0.08
C ASN A 24 8.18 -1.55 -0.79
N LEU A 25 7.68 -2.63 -1.39
CA LEU A 25 6.48 -2.68 -2.23
C LEU A 25 5.25 -2.68 -1.32
N LYS A 26 5.18 -1.69 -0.42
CA LYS A 26 4.12 -1.53 0.60
C LYS A 26 2.73 -1.69 0.00
N TRP A 27 2.55 -1.24 -1.25
CA TRP A 27 1.29 -1.38 -1.96
C TRP A 27 0.95 -2.84 -2.31
N ILE A 28 1.89 -3.61 -2.86
CA ILE A 28 1.67 -5.02 -3.18
C ILE A 28 1.52 -5.83 -1.90
N ASP A 29 2.35 -5.56 -0.90
CA ASP A 29 2.32 -6.29 0.36
C ASP A 29 1.02 -6.00 1.14
N GLY A 30 0.51 -4.76 1.11
CA GLY A 30 -0.81 -4.40 1.64
C GLY A 30 -1.94 -5.12 0.90
N LEU A 31 -1.91 -5.05 -0.43
CA LEU A 31 -2.89 -5.76 -1.27
C LEU A 31 -2.87 -7.27 -1.05
N GLU A 32 -1.69 -7.89 -0.87
CA GLU A 32 -1.58 -9.32 -0.55
C GLU A 32 -2.16 -9.66 0.83
N ASN A 33 -1.96 -8.81 1.84
CA ASN A 33 -2.60 -8.97 3.15
C ASN A 33 -4.13 -8.86 3.06
N ASP A 34 -4.66 -7.89 2.34
CA ASP A 34 -6.10 -7.72 2.15
C ASP A 34 -6.71 -8.95 1.46
N LEU A 35 -5.98 -9.51 0.49
CA LEU A 35 -6.37 -10.72 -0.22
C LEU A 35 -6.30 -11.98 0.65
N LEU A 36 -5.37 -12.05 1.62
CA LEU A 36 -5.34 -13.10 2.62
C LEU A 36 -6.60 -13.07 3.49
N VAL A 37 -7.03 -11.88 3.92
CA VAL A 37 -8.30 -11.69 4.66
C VAL A 37 -9.49 -12.16 3.82
N LEU A 38 -9.50 -11.81 2.53
CA LEU A 38 -10.53 -12.24 1.57
C LEU A 38 -10.37 -13.68 1.07
N LYS A 39 -9.41 -14.46 1.61
CA LYS A 39 -9.06 -15.84 1.22
C LYS A 39 -8.92 -16.04 -0.29
N THR A 40 -8.50 -15.00 -1.01
CA THR A 40 -8.45 -14.98 -2.46
C THR A 40 -7.02 -15.15 -2.94
N LYS A 41 -6.73 -16.31 -3.54
CA LYS A 41 -5.44 -16.61 -4.17
C LYS A 41 -5.46 -16.18 -5.65
N SER A 42 -4.28 -15.97 -6.23
CA SER A 42 -4.11 -15.71 -7.67
C SER A 42 -4.82 -14.44 -8.17
N TRP A 43 -4.80 -13.37 -7.38
CA TRP A 43 -5.44 -12.08 -7.71
C TRP A 43 -4.99 -11.50 -9.05
N LYS A 44 -3.75 -11.73 -9.49
CA LYS A 44 -3.24 -11.29 -10.79
C LYS A 44 -4.05 -11.90 -11.95
N THR A 45 -4.47 -13.15 -11.81
CA THR A 45 -5.32 -13.83 -12.81
C THR A 45 -6.76 -13.33 -12.72
N LEU A 46 -7.24 -13.03 -11.52
CA LEU A 46 -8.58 -12.43 -11.33
C LEU A 46 -8.65 -11.00 -11.86
N ALA A 47 -7.57 -10.22 -11.75
CA ALA A 47 -7.47 -8.85 -12.27
C ALA A 47 -7.62 -8.83 -13.79
N LYS A 48 -7.14 -9.86 -14.49
CA LYS A 48 -7.37 -10.03 -15.94
C LYS A 48 -8.85 -10.22 -16.29
N ARG A 49 -9.67 -10.72 -15.35
CA ARG A 49 -11.10 -10.96 -15.52
C ARG A 49 -11.90 -9.83 -14.87
N ARG A 50 -12.30 -8.83 -15.66
CA ARG A 50 -12.99 -7.61 -15.18
C ARG A 50 -14.18 -7.88 -14.24
N VAL A 51 -15.02 -8.86 -14.56
CA VAL A 51 -16.19 -9.22 -13.73
C VAL A 51 -15.78 -9.81 -12.38
N ALA A 52 -14.79 -10.71 -12.39
CA ALA A 52 -14.29 -11.34 -11.17
C ALA A 52 -13.57 -10.33 -10.28
N TRP A 53 -12.80 -9.42 -10.89
CA TRP A 53 -12.17 -8.31 -10.18
C TRP A 53 -13.19 -7.38 -9.52
N LYS A 54 -14.25 -6.99 -10.24
CA LYS A 54 -15.33 -6.16 -9.67
C LYS A 54 -15.99 -6.83 -8.47
N ARG A 55 -16.31 -8.12 -8.55
CA ARG A 55 -16.89 -8.88 -7.42
C ARG A 55 -15.95 -8.94 -6.22
N LEU A 56 -14.65 -9.05 -6.45
CA LEU A 56 -13.65 -9.05 -5.39
C LEU A 56 -13.57 -7.68 -4.68
N LEU A 57 -13.63 -6.58 -5.44
CA LEU A 57 -13.66 -5.23 -4.88
C LEU A 57 -14.92 -4.98 -4.04
N GLU A 58 -16.09 -5.45 -4.48
CA GLU A 58 -17.31 -5.34 -3.67
C GLU A 58 -17.22 -6.14 -2.36
N LYS A 59 -16.63 -7.34 -2.40
CA LYS A 59 -16.32 -8.11 -1.18
C LYS A 59 -15.33 -7.39 -0.26
N ALA A 60 -14.33 -6.72 -0.84
CA ALA A 60 -13.36 -5.94 -0.08
C ALA A 60 -14.03 -4.75 0.63
N LYS A 61 -14.89 -3.99 -0.06
CA LYS A 61 -15.65 -2.88 0.51
C LYS A 61 -16.59 -3.30 1.63
N ALA A 62 -17.19 -4.48 1.53
CA ALA A 62 -18.04 -5.03 2.58
C ALA A 62 -17.22 -5.41 3.84
N HIS A 63 -15.90 -5.59 3.71
CA HIS A 63 -15.02 -5.85 4.83
C HIS A 63 -14.59 -4.54 5.49
N ARG A 64 -15.23 -4.20 6.61
CA ARG A 64 -14.99 -2.96 7.39
C ARG A 64 -13.51 -2.71 7.74
N VAL A 65 -12.73 -3.78 7.91
CA VAL A 65 -11.28 -3.72 8.21
C VAL A 65 -10.45 -3.26 7.01
N LEU A 66 -10.90 -3.56 5.78
CA LEU A 66 -10.19 -3.23 4.54
C LEU A 66 -10.63 -1.89 3.95
N SER A 67 -11.77 -1.36 4.39
CA SER A 67 -12.36 -0.12 3.88
C SER A 67 -11.87 1.16 4.58
N SER A 68 -10.92 1.05 5.53
CA SER A 68 -10.51 2.15 6.43
C SER A 68 -9.13 2.77 6.11
N HIS A 69 -8.56 2.50 4.93
CA HIS A 69 -7.19 2.91 4.56
C HIS A 69 -7.12 4.16 3.69
#